data_AF-A0A382D4W7-F1
#
_entry.id   AF-A0A382D4W7-F1
#
_cell.length_a   1.000
_cell.length_b   1.000
_cell.length_c   1.000
_cell.angle_alpha   90.00
_cell.angle_beta   90.00
_cell.angle_gamma   90.00
#
_symmetry.space_group_name_H-M   'P 1'
#
loop_
_entity.id
_entity.type
_entity.pdbx_description
1 polymer ?
#
loop_
_entity_poly.entity_id
_entity_poly.type
_entity_poly.pdbx_seq_one_letter_code
_entity_poly.pdbx_strand_id
1 'polypeptide(L)'
;MSTDLILKNFNGLAQRKSYGGKSLQENLENAQKSIEKVFYTEKIWDRSRSQFMLKFIVCSNADKWFRMRQISAEMANKRMALNEGKYGYMKNLTKAKIKRGEMLEEDNENKKLLLEIEAQQLETYASETLLKIEGAFKEVETLAQMHDQLKEELGDVTEEEFEKAQIKGHIKRAVSQAIREVKEGGKIKAGNAEYLEQSGLSTTAILKDIYDFLEAESQAGIGHNEMLHKFLDDTAEKYGEFYIKQAAWLGFDPHAN
;
A
#
# COMPACT_ATOMS: atom_id res chain seq x y z
N MET A 1 -2.17 6.33 -29.56
CA MET A 1 -2.10 7.73 -30.05
C MET A 1 -2.38 7.73 -31.54
N SER A 2 -3.14 8.69 -32.08
CA SER A 2 -3.20 8.85 -33.54
C SER A 2 -1.94 9.60 -33.99
N THR A 3 -0.88 8.85 -34.30
CA THR A 3 0.37 9.35 -34.88
C THR A 3 0.08 10.25 -36.09
N ASP A 4 -1.03 10.00 -36.79
CA ASP A 4 -1.48 10.75 -37.96
C ASP A 4 -1.80 12.21 -37.66
N LEU A 5 -2.45 12.54 -36.53
CA LEU A 5 -2.75 13.94 -36.18
C LEU A 5 -1.46 14.71 -35.86
N ILE A 6 -0.53 14.04 -35.17
CA ILE A 6 0.76 14.61 -34.79
C ILE A 6 1.62 14.87 -36.04
N LEU A 7 1.71 13.88 -36.94
CA LEU A 7 2.48 13.99 -38.18
C LEU A 7 1.91 15.03 -39.14
N LYS A 8 0.58 15.16 -39.21
CA LYS A 8 -0.11 16.13 -40.09
C LYS A 8 0.13 17.59 -39.66
N ASN A 9 0.37 17.84 -38.38
CA ASN A 9 0.43 19.19 -37.80
C ASN A 9 1.85 19.67 -37.45
N PHE A 10 2.89 18.87 -37.70
CA PHE A 10 4.27 19.24 -37.37
C PHE A 10 4.90 20.31 -38.28
N ASN A 11 4.14 21.10 -39.04
CA ASN A 11 4.64 22.17 -39.94
C ASN A 11 5.86 21.75 -40.80
N GLY A 12 5.83 20.55 -41.38
CA GLY A 12 6.91 20.04 -42.23
C GLY A 12 8.14 19.50 -41.49
N LEU A 13 8.11 19.42 -40.15
CA LEU A 13 9.22 18.87 -39.35
C LEU A 13 9.31 17.34 -39.38
N ALA A 14 8.35 16.64 -40.00
CA ALA A 14 8.34 15.17 -40.09
C ALA A 14 9.63 14.59 -40.71
N GLN A 15 10.19 15.27 -41.71
CA GLN A 15 11.44 14.85 -42.38
C GLN A 15 12.71 15.40 -41.72
N ARG A 16 12.60 16.22 -40.66
CA ARG A 16 13.77 16.72 -39.94
C ARG A 16 14.56 15.53 -39.38
N LYS A 17 15.88 15.54 -39.59
CA LYS A 17 16.77 14.54 -38.98
C LYS A 17 16.66 14.60 -37.46
N SER A 18 16.39 13.46 -36.87
CA SER A 18 16.26 13.21 -35.45
C SER A 18 17.40 12.30 -34.98
N TYR A 19 17.36 11.85 -33.73
CA TYR A 19 18.40 10.99 -33.13
C TYR A 19 18.66 9.73 -33.97
N GLY A 20 19.93 9.32 -34.04
CA GLY A 20 20.35 8.12 -34.77
C GLY A 20 20.30 8.26 -36.31
N GLY A 21 20.21 9.48 -36.84
CA GLY A 21 20.24 9.75 -38.28
C GLY A 21 18.91 9.47 -39.01
N LYS A 22 17.89 9.00 -38.30
CA LYS A 22 16.53 8.76 -38.80
C LYS A 22 15.71 10.05 -38.85
N SER A 23 14.65 10.07 -39.63
CA SER A 23 13.69 11.17 -39.62
C SER A 23 12.90 11.22 -38.31
N LEU A 24 12.31 12.38 -37.98
CA LEU A 24 11.44 12.54 -36.82
C LEU A 24 10.25 11.58 -36.89
N GLN A 25 9.64 11.43 -38.06
CA GLN A 25 8.53 10.50 -38.29
C GLN A 25 8.91 9.06 -37.95
N GLU A 26 10.01 8.55 -38.52
CA GLU A 26 10.47 7.18 -38.24
C GLU A 26 10.75 6.96 -36.76
N ASN A 27 11.29 7.96 -36.07
CA ASN A 27 11.55 7.85 -34.63
C ASN A 27 10.26 7.87 -33.79
N LEU A 28 9.24 8.64 -34.18
CA LEU A 28 7.92 8.59 -33.53
C LEU A 28 7.26 7.22 -33.70
N GLU A 29 7.29 6.66 -34.91
CA GLU A 29 6.76 5.32 -35.17
C GLU A 29 7.51 4.23 -34.40
N ASN A 30 8.85 4.30 -34.36
CA ASN A 30 9.67 3.36 -33.58
C ASN A 30 9.42 3.49 -32.08
N ALA A 31 9.22 4.71 -31.56
CA ALA A 31 8.86 4.93 -30.17
C ALA A 31 7.49 4.31 -29.86
N GLN A 32 6.49 4.53 -30.72
CA GLN A 32 5.16 3.94 -30.57
C GLN A 32 5.19 2.40 -30.55
N LYS A 33 5.93 1.77 -31.48
CA LYS A 33 6.14 0.31 -31.47
C LYS A 33 6.82 -0.18 -30.19
N SER A 34 7.76 0.61 -29.66
CA SER A 34 8.47 0.27 -28.42
C SER A 34 7.55 0.35 -27.21
N ILE A 35 6.69 1.37 -27.15
CA ILE A 35 5.65 1.52 -26.13
C ILE A 35 4.69 0.33 -26.18
N GLU A 36 4.16 0.01 -27.37
CA GLU A 36 3.24 -1.12 -27.56
C GLU A 36 3.86 -2.46 -27.13
N LYS A 37 5.15 -2.66 -27.43
CA LYS A 37 5.90 -3.86 -27.02
C LYS A 37 5.93 -4.05 -25.50
N VAL A 38 6.05 -2.97 -24.72
CA VAL A 38 6.14 -3.04 -23.25
C VAL A 38 4.80 -2.87 -22.55
N PHE A 39 3.76 -2.42 -23.25
CA PHE A 39 2.45 -2.09 -22.69
C PHE A 39 1.78 -3.27 -21.95
N TYR A 40 1.99 -4.51 -22.39
CA TYR A 40 1.44 -5.68 -21.68
C TYR A 40 2.03 -5.82 -20.27
N THR A 41 3.33 -5.52 -20.10
CA THR A 41 3.98 -5.58 -18.77
C THR A 41 3.50 -4.44 -17.89
N GLU A 42 3.31 -3.25 -18.44
CA GLU A 42 2.75 -2.12 -17.71
C GLU A 42 1.42 -2.48 -17.04
N LYS A 43 0.52 -3.17 -17.76
CA LYS A 43 -0.74 -3.69 -17.20
C LYS A 43 -0.58 -4.78 -16.14
N ILE A 44 0.55 -5.50 -16.09
CA ILE A 44 0.82 -6.48 -15.04
C ILE A 44 1.33 -5.79 -13.76
N TRP A 45 2.07 -4.69 -13.94
CA TRP A 45 2.76 -3.93 -12.89
C TRP A 45 2.07 -2.62 -12.50
N ASP A 46 0.87 -2.36 -13.02
CA ASP A 46 0.07 -1.14 -12.81
C ASP A 46 -0.40 -0.92 -11.36
N ARG A 47 -0.28 -1.95 -10.52
CA ARG A 47 -0.44 -1.86 -9.07
C ARG A 47 0.78 -1.23 -8.41
N SER A 48 0.53 -0.34 -7.47
CA SER A 48 1.57 0.27 -6.63
C SER A 48 2.29 -0.75 -5.75
N ARG A 49 1.60 -1.83 -5.34
CA ARG A 49 2.17 -2.88 -4.49
C ARG A 49 1.82 -4.28 -5.00
N SER A 50 2.78 -5.20 -4.97
CA SER A 50 2.55 -6.61 -5.24
C SER A 50 1.79 -7.28 -4.09
N GLN A 51 1.17 -8.44 -4.35
CA GLN A 51 0.48 -9.22 -3.30
C GLN A 51 1.42 -9.59 -2.15
N PHE A 52 2.67 -9.90 -2.49
CA PHE A 52 3.67 -10.23 -1.49
C PHE A 52 3.93 -9.02 -0.57
N MET A 53 4.13 -7.83 -1.14
CA MET A 53 4.35 -6.63 -0.34
C MET A 53 3.14 -6.32 0.56
N LEU A 54 1.91 -6.41 0.03
CA LEU A 54 0.71 -6.19 0.83
C LEU A 54 0.63 -7.18 2.00
N LYS A 55 0.79 -8.48 1.74
CA LYS A 55 0.65 -9.54 2.74
C LYS A 55 1.76 -9.58 3.78
N PHE A 56 3.01 -9.49 3.33
CA PHE A 56 4.16 -9.82 4.18
C PHE A 56 4.94 -8.60 4.67
N ILE A 57 4.74 -7.42 4.09
CA ILE A 57 5.50 -6.20 4.44
C ILE A 57 4.57 -5.11 4.99
N VAL A 58 3.45 -4.83 4.32
CA VAL A 58 2.56 -3.73 4.71
C VAL A 58 1.61 -4.15 5.83
N CYS A 59 0.88 -5.25 5.65
CA CYS A 59 -0.11 -5.75 6.61
C CYS A 59 0.45 -6.91 7.45
N SER A 60 1.70 -6.78 7.92
CA SER A 60 2.43 -7.84 8.63
C SER A 60 2.66 -7.56 10.11
N ASN A 61 1.76 -6.80 10.74
CA ASN A 61 1.76 -6.67 12.20
C ASN A 61 1.76 -8.03 12.91
N ALA A 62 2.38 -8.07 14.10
CA ALA A 62 2.52 -9.29 14.87
C ALA A 62 1.17 -9.90 15.28
N ASP A 63 0.17 -9.07 15.55
CA ASP A 63 -1.16 -9.50 15.97
C ASP A 63 -2.19 -9.45 14.83
N LYS A 64 -3.13 -10.40 14.83
CA LYS A 64 -4.18 -10.53 13.80
C LYS A 64 -5.13 -9.33 13.80
N TRP A 65 -5.50 -8.80 14.97
CA TRP A 65 -6.39 -7.63 15.08
C TRP A 65 -5.74 -6.37 14.53
N PHE A 66 -4.44 -6.19 14.79
CA PHE A 66 -3.67 -5.09 14.21
C PHE A 66 -3.50 -5.22 12.70
N ARG A 67 -3.37 -6.45 12.18
CA ARG A 67 -3.38 -6.69 10.73
C ARG A 67 -4.74 -6.38 10.12
N MET A 68 -5.85 -6.76 10.77
CA MET A 68 -7.20 -6.42 10.35
C MET A 68 -7.40 -4.90 10.27
N ARG A 69 -7.01 -4.17 11.32
CA ARG A 69 -7.04 -2.70 11.34
C ARG A 69 -6.19 -2.07 10.24
N GLN A 70 -4.99 -2.60 9.99
CA GLN A 70 -4.13 -2.13 8.90
C GLN A 70 -4.76 -2.35 7.52
N ILE A 71 -5.35 -3.51 7.27
CA ILE A 71 -6.04 -3.81 6.01
C ILE A 71 -7.20 -2.82 5.81
N SER A 72 -7.99 -2.57 6.84
CA SER A 72 -9.08 -1.58 6.78
C SER A 72 -8.57 -0.17 6.48
N ALA A 73 -7.45 0.25 7.08
CA ALA A 73 -6.82 1.54 6.81
C ALA A 73 -6.29 1.66 5.36
N GLU A 74 -5.60 0.62 4.87
CA GLU A 74 -5.12 0.55 3.49
C GLU A 74 -6.29 0.53 2.49
N MET A 75 -7.35 -0.23 2.78
CA MET A 75 -8.58 -0.26 1.99
C MET A 75 -9.23 1.13 1.92
N ALA A 76 -9.33 1.84 3.04
CA ALA A 76 -9.88 3.19 3.07
C ALA A 76 -9.08 4.16 2.18
N ASN A 77 -7.74 4.11 2.26
CA ASN A 77 -6.85 4.91 1.42
C ASN A 77 -7.03 4.58 -0.08
N LYS A 78 -7.12 3.29 -0.43
CA LYS A 78 -7.32 2.86 -1.81
C LYS A 78 -8.70 3.23 -2.33
N ARG A 79 -9.75 3.16 -1.50
CA ARG A 79 -11.09 3.61 -1.84
C ARG A 79 -11.13 5.10 -2.16
N MET A 80 -10.44 5.94 -1.38
CA MET A 80 -10.35 7.38 -1.66
C MET A 80 -9.64 7.65 -2.99
N ALA A 81 -8.46 7.05 -3.21
CA ALA A 81 -7.71 7.19 -4.45
C ALA A 81 -8.51 6.69 -5.68
N LEU A 82 -9.26 5.61 -5.51
CA LEU A 82 -10.12 5.06 -6.55
C LEU A 82 -11.26 6.02 -6.92
N ASN A 83 -11.91 6.62 -5.92
CA ASN A 83 -12.97 7.60 -6.15
C ASN A 83 -12.42 8.85 -6.85
N GLU A 84 -11.28 9.36 -6.41
CA GLU A 84 -10.61 10.49 -7.07
C GLU A 84 -10.27 10.16 -8.53
N GLY A 85 -9.67 9.00 -8.79
CA GLY A 85 -9.38 8.51 -10.13
C GLY A 85 -10.63 8.42 -11.00
N LYS A 86 -11.72 7.82 -10.50
CA LYS A 86 -13.01 7.71 -11.21
C LYS A 86 -13.55 9.09 -11.59
N TYR A 87 -13.57 10.04 -10.67
CA TYR A 87 -14.03 11.40 -10.98
C TYR A 87 -13.11 12.11 -11.97
N GLY A 88 -11.79 11.95 -11.86
CA GLY A 88 -10.81 12.48 -12.81
C GLY A 88 -11.03 11.94 -14.22
N TYR A 89 -11.20 10.62 -14.35
CA TYR A 89 -11.52 9.94 -15.61
C TYR A 89 -12.79 10.51 -16.25
N MET A 90 -13.90 10.55 -15.48
CA MET A 90 -15.18 11.05 -15.97
C MET A 90 -15.11 12.53 -16.38
N LYS A 91 -14.42 13.37 -15.59
CA LYS A 91 -14.21 14.79 -15.91
C LYS A 91 -13.43 14.96 -17.21
N ASN A 92 -12.32 14.25 -17.39
CA ASN A 92 -11.51 14.35 -18.60
C ASN A 92 -12.28 13.92 -19.84
N LEU A 93 -13.00 12.79 -19.77
CA LEU A 93 -13.82 12.31 -20.87
C LEU A 93 -14.97 13.28 -21.21
N THR A 94 -15.60 13.86 -20.20
CA THR A 94 -16.69 14.83 -20.38
C THR A 94 -16.18 16.12 -21.02
N LYS A 95 -15.04 16.65 -20.54
CA LYS A 95 -14.38 17.82 -21.14
C LYS A 95 -13.97 17.54 -22.59
N ALA A 96 -13.44 16.36 -22.89
CA ALA A 96 -13.12 15.98 -24.26
C ALA A 96 -14.37 16.01 -25.16
N LYS A 97 -15.50 15.46 -24.69
CA LYS A 97 -16.77 15.51 -25.44
C LYS A 97 -17.27 16.94 -25.68
N ILE A 98 -17.15 17.81 -24.68
CA ILE A 98 -17.49 19.24 -24.82
C ILE A 98 -16.62 19.87 -25.92
N LYS A 99 -15.30 19.64 -25.88
CA LYS A 99 -14.36 20.14 -26.89
C LYS A 99 -14.64 19.64 -28.30
N ARG A 100 -15.01 18.35 -28.44
CA ARG A 100 -15.47 17.78 -29.70
C ARG A 100 -16.77 18.44 -30.19
N GLY A 101 -17.68 18.78 -29.29
CA GLY A 101 -18.90 19.53 -29.61
C GLY A 101 -18.61 20.94 -30.11
N GLU A 102 -17.81 21.71 -29.34
CA GLU A 102 -17.35 23.06 -29.72
C GLU A 102 -16.66 23.06 -31.09
N MET A 103 -15.89 22.01 -31.40
CA MET A 103 -15.20 21.83 -32.69
C MET A 103 -16.18 21.70 -33.89
N LEU A 104 -17.39 21.19 -33.68
CA LEU A 104 -18.40 21.05 -34.74
C LEU A 104 -19.08 22.38 -35.09
N GLU A 105 -19.13 23.32 -34.15
CA GLU A 105 -19.77 24.62 -34.30
C GLU A 105 -18.78 25.74 -34.68
N GLU A 106 -17.47 25.47 -34.66
CA GLU A 106 -16.43 26.46 -34.94
C GLU A 106 -16.06 26.49 -36.44
N ASP A 107 -16.20 27.67 -37.03
CA ASP A 107 -15.89 27.92 -38.45
C ASP A 107 -14.40 28.17 -38.69
N ASN A 108 -13.64 28.64 -37.68
CA ASN A 108 -12.22 28.91 -37.84
C ASN A 108 -11.41 27.59 -37.80
N GLU A 109 -10.83 27.22 -38.95
CA GLU A 109 -10.01 26.01 -39.11
C GLU A 109 -8.88 25.86 -38.06
N ASN A 110 -8.20 26.94 -37.68
CA ASN A 110 -7.12 26.86 -36.69
C ASN A 110 -7.66 26.60 -35.28
N LYS A 111 -8.79 27.22 -34.92
CA LYS A 111 -9.45 26.96 -33.62
C LYS A 111 -10.04 25.56 -33.57
N LYS A 112 -10.63 25.10 -34.67
CA LYS A 112 -11.12 23.73 -34.82
C LYS A 112 -10.01 22.71 -34.58
N LEU A 113 -8.83 22.95 -35.17
CA LEU A 113 -7.65 22.13 -34.96
C LEU A 113 -7.18 22.16 -33.49
N LEU A 114 -7.16 23.33 -32.85
CA LEU A 114 -6.80 23.45 -31.43
C LEU A 114 -7.76 22.65 -30.54
N LEU A 115 -9.07 22.76 -30.77
CA LEU A 115 -10.10 22.02 -30.03
C LEU A 115 -9.95 20.51 -30.22
N GLU A 116 -9.59 20.05 -31.42
CA GLU A 116 -9.30 18.64 -31.68
C GLU A 116 -8.09 18.15 -30.88
N ILE A 117 -6.99 18.92 -30.85
CA ILE A 117 -5.79 18.58 -30.09
C ILE A 117 -6.10 18.53 -28.58
N GLU A 118 -6.81 19.54 -28.06
CA GLU A 118 -7.23 19.57 -26.64
C GLU A 118 -8.11 18.37 -26.29
N ALA A 119 -9.05 18.00 -27.16
CA ALA A 119 -9.91 16.83 -26.96
C ALA A 119 -9.10 15.53 -26.91
N GLN A 120 -8.18 15.32 -27.86
CA GLN A 120 -7.32 14.13 -27.88
C GLN A 120 -6.38 14.07 -26.67
N GLN A 121 -5.88 15.21 -26.21
CA GLN A 121 -5.05 15.29 -25.01
C GLN A 121 -5.84 14.85 -23.77
N LEU A 122 -7.09 15.32 -23.63
CA LEU A 122 -7.98 14.92 -22.54
C LEU A 122 -8.37 13.43 -22.61
N GLU A 123 -8.62 12.89 -23.81
CA GLU A 123 -8.87 11.46 -24.03
C GLU A 123 -7.65 10.61 -23.64
N THR A 124 -6.44 11.09 -23.93
CA THR A 124 -5.19 10.44 -23.50
C THR A 124 -5.06 10.47 -21.98
N TYR A 125 -5.28 11.61 -21.33
CA TYR A 125 -5.25 11.71 -19.87
C TYR A 125 -6.31 10.84 -19.18
N ALA A 126 -7.49 10.69 -19.78
CA ALA A 126 -8.49 9.76 -19.30
C ALA A 126 -8.00 8.30 -19.41
N SER A 127 -7.40 7.92 -20.54
CA SER A 127 -6.87 6.56 -20.75
C SER A 127 -5.77 6.20 -19.73
N GLU A 128 -4.85 7.12 -19.45
CA GLU A 128 -3.81 6.96 -18.43
C GLU A 128 -4.41 6.83 -17.02
N THR A 129 -5.47 7.58 -16.73
CA THR A 129 -6.17 7.50 -15.44
C THR A 129 -6.88 6.15 -15.29
N LEU A 130 -7.42 5.60 -16.37
CA LEU A 130 -8.07 4.29 -16.36
C LEU A 130 -7.10 3.16 -15.98
N LEU A 131 -5.87 3.18 -16.52
CA LEU A 131 -4.84 2.19 -16.13
C LEU A 131 -4.55 2.23 -14.62
N LYS A 132 -4.48 3.43 -14.03
CA LYS A 132 -4.29 3.58 -12.58
C LYS A 132 -5.48 3.06 -11.77
N ILE A 133 -6.70 3.27 -12.28
CA ILE A 133 -7.93 2.72 -11.69
C ILE A 133 -7.90 1.19 -11.72
N GLU A 134 -7.50 0.58 -12.85
CA GLU A 134 -7.39 -0.88 -12.99
C GLU A 134 -6.35 -1.47 -12.01
N GLY A 135 -5.19 -0.84 -11.88
CA GLY A 135 -4.19 -1.23 -10.88
C GLY A 135 -4.72 -1.15 -9.44
N ALA A 136 -5.50 -0.10 -9.12
CA ALA A 136 -6.13 0.06 -7.82
C ALA A 136 -7.20 -1.01 -7.53
N PHE A 137 -7.96 -1.45 -8.55
CA PHE A 137 -8.92 -2.54 -8.38
C PHE A 137 -8.26 -3.84 -7.92
N LYS A 138 -7.10 -4.19 -8.50
CA LYS A 138 -6.34 -5.39 -8.12
C LYS A 138 -5.92 -5.35 -6.66
N GLU A 139 -5.47 -4.19 -6.18
CA GLU A 139 -5.10 -4.03 -4.77
C GLU A 139 -6.30 -4.11 -3.82
N VAL A 140 -7.42 -3.48 -4.19
CA VAL A 140 -8.68 -3.58 -3.42
C VAL A 140 -9.13 -5.03 -3.29
N GLU A 141 -9.12 -5.80 -4.39
CA GLU A 141 -9.48 -7.22 -4.36
C GLU A 141 -8.56 -8.02 -3.43
N THR A 142 -7.26 -7.71 -3.45
CA THR A 142 -6.28 -8.37 -2.58
C THR A 142 -6.52 -8.07 -1.11
N LEU A 143 -6.76 -6.79 -0.78
CA LEU A 143 -7.04 -6.36 0.57
C LEU A 143 -8.35 -7.00 1.08
N ALA A 144 -9.37 -7.12 0.21
CA ALA A 144 -10.61 -7.82 0.54
C ALA A 144 -10.36 -9.30 0.86
N GLN A 145 -9.60 -10.01 0.02
CA GLN A 145 -9.24 -11.41 0.28
C GLN A 145 -8.46 -11.58 1.59
N MET A 146 -7.52 -10.68 1.88
CA MET A 146 -6.76 -10.68 3.14
C MET A 146 -7.66 -10.42 4.35
N HIS A 147 -8.61 -9.50 4.22
CA HIS A 147 -9.61 -9.22 5.25
C HIS A 147 -10.44 -10.48 5.54
N ASP A 148 -10.98 -11.12 4.51
CA ASP A 148 -11.85 -12.30 4.68
C ASP A 148 -11.10 -13.46 5.35
N GLN A 149 -9.84 -13.71 4.94
CA GLN A 149 -8.97 -14.71 5.58
C GLN A 149 -8.75 -14.46 7.07
N LEU A 150 -8.49 -13.20 7.46
CA LEU A 150 -8.33 -12.88 8.89
C LEU A 150 -9.65 -12.94 9.64
N LYS A 151 -10.76 -12.56 9.00
CA LYS A 151 -12.09 -12.61 9.61
C LYS A 151 -12.52 -14.04 9.89
N GLU A 152 -12.21 -14.98 9.00
CA GLU A 152 -12.43 -16.42 9.22
C GLU A 152 -11.70 -16.93 10.49
N GLU A 153 -10.50 -16.42 10.76
CA GLU A 153 -9.73 -16.80 11.95
C GLU A 153 -10.15 -16.06 13.23
N LEU A 154 -10.59 -14.81 13.12
CA LEU A 154 -10.96 -13.96 14.25
C LEU A 154 -12.43 -14.13 14.67
N GLY A 155 -13.30 -14.57 13.77
CA GLY A 155 -14.74 -14.60 13.98
C GLY A 155 -15.38 -13.21 13.84
N ASP A 156 -16.33 -12.91 14.72
CA ASP A 156 -17.04 -11.63 14.72
C ASP A 156 -16.14 -10.49 15.22
N VAL A 157 -15.76 -9.63 14.28
CA VAL A 157 -14.92 -8.45 14.54
C VAL A 157 -15.82 -7.34 15.09
N THR A 158 -15.74 -7.09 16.39
CA THR A 158 -16.39 -5.96 17.08
C THR A 158 -15.35 -5.00 17.65
N GLU A 159 -15.76 -3.78 17.96
CA GLU A 159 -14.89 -2.79 18.63
C GLU A 159 -14.48 -3.28 20.02
N GLU A 160 -15.40 -3.88 20.77
CA GLU A 160 -15.12 -4.44 22.11
C GLU A 160 -14.04 -5.53 22.07
N GLU A 161 -14.14 -6.49 21.14
CA GLU A 161 -13.13 -7.55 20.99
C GLU A 161 -11.80 -7.01 20.47
N PHE A 162 -11.84 -5.99 19.62
CA PHE A 162 -10.63 -5.29 19.18
C PHE A 162 -9.91 -4.61 20.35
N GLU A 163 -10.63 -3.87 21.21
CA GLU A 163 -10.06 -3.18 22.38
C GLU A 163 -9.44 -4.17 23.38
N LYS A 164 -10.13 -5.28 23.67
CA LYS A 164 -9.56 -6.36 24.50
C LYS A 164 -8.28 -6.94 23.90
N ALA A 165 -8.24 -7.13 22.58
CA ALA A 165 -7.09 -7.69 21.90
C ALA A 165 -5.90 -6.71 21.76
N GLN A 166 -6.14 -5.38 21.81
CA GLN A 166 -5.08 -4.38 21.66
C GLN A 166 -3.95 -4.55 22.69
N ILE A 167 -4.29 -4.96 23.91
CA ILE A 167 -3.32 -5.17 24.99
C ILE A 167 -2.30 -6.23 24.58
N LYS A 168 -2.78 -7.42 24.18
CA LYS A 168 -1.93 -8.51 23.69
C LYS A 168 -1.18 -8.09 22.43
N GLY A 169 -1.80 -7.33 21.53
CA GLY A 169 -1.16 -6.79 20.33
C GLY A 169 0.03 -5.88 20.61
N HIS A 170 -0.10 -4.97 21.58
CA HIS A 170 0.98 -4.07 21.99
C HIS A 170 2.11 -4.81 22.71
N ILE A 171 1.80 -5.80 23.55
CA ILE A 171 2.82 -6.67 24.17
C ILE A 171 3.64 -7.37 23.08
N LYS A 172 2.98 -8.06 22.12
CA LYS A 172 3.66 -8.74 21.02
C LYS A 172 4.56 -7.79 20.22
N ARG A 173 4.08 -6.57 19.97
CA ARG A 173 4.85 -5.56 19.23
C ARG A 173 6.10 -5.10 20.00
N ALA A 174 5.93 -4.70 21.27
CA ALA A 174 7.03 -4.21 22.11
C ALA A 174 8.09 -5.30 22.32
N VAL A 175 7.68 -6.54 22.56
CA VAL A 175 8.58 -7.69 22.74
C VAL A 175 9.27 -8.06 21.43
N SER A 176 8.57 -8.04 20.29
CA SER A 176 9.21 -8.29 18.98
C SER A 176 10.29 -7.26 18.66
N GLN A 177 10.07 -5.99 19.01
CA GLN A 177 11.10 -4.94 18.88
C GLN A 177 12.26 -5.18 19.85
N ALA A 178 11.98 -5.58 21.10
CA ALA A 178 13.00 -5.87 22.10
C ALA A 178 13.92 -7.02 21.65
N ILE A 179 13.35 -8.10 21.09
CA ILE A 179 14.13 -9.21 20.55
C ILE A 179 15.09 -8.73 19.46
N ARG A 180 14.64 -7.85 18.55
CA ARG A 180 15.51 -7.32 17.49
C ARG A 180 16.66 -6.50 18.05
N GLU A 181 16.40 -5.68 19.06
CA GLU A 181 17.43 -4.89 19.74
C GLU A 181 18.43 -5.75 20.50
N VAL A 182 17.95 -6.82 21.17
CA VAL A 182 18.83 -7.77 21.86
C VAL A 182 19.65 -8.58 20.86
N LYS A 183 19.06 -9.01 19.73
CA LYS A 183 19.81 -9.67 18.63
C LYS A 183 20.90 -8.74 18.05
N GLU A 184 20.62 -7.44 17.95
CA GLU A 184 21.56 -6.45 17.43
C GLU A 184 22.69 -6.11 18.43
N GLY A 185 22.35 -5.91 19.71
CA GLY A 185 23.25 -5.27 20.67
C GLY A 185 23.20 -5.81 22.11
N GLY A 186 22.53 -6.94 22.35
CA GLY A 186 22.48 -7.60 23.66
C GLY A 186 21.70 -6.83 24.74
N LYS A 187 20.92 -5.81 24.36
CA LYS A 187 20.15 -5.01 25.32
C LYS A 187 18.89 -4.43 24.68
N ILE A 188 17.89 -4.19 25.52
CA ILE A 188 16.70 -3.41 25.15
C ILE A 188 17.11 -1.93 25.19
N LYS A 189 16.81 -1.18 24.12
CA LYS A 189 17.13 0.25 24.02
C LYS A 189 16.08 1.06 24.80
N ALA A 190 16.46 2.27 25.22
CA ALA A 190 15.64 3.10 26.11
C ALA A 190 14.21 3.34 25.58
N GLY A 191 14.05 3.63 24.28
CA GLY A 191 12.73 3.88 23.69
C GLY A 191 11.80 2.67 23.76
N ASN A 192 12.31 1.46 23.54
CA ASN A 192 11.49 0.26 23.62
C ASN A 192 11.33 -0.24 25.07
N ALA A 193 12.28 0.06 25.95
CA ALA A 193 12.14 -0.13 27.39
C ALA A 193 10.95 0.69 27.92
N GLU A 194 10.85 1.96 27.55
CA GLU A 194 9.70 2.81 27.88
C GLU A 194 8.39 2.21 27.34
N TYR A 195 8.40 1.70 26.10
CA TYR A 195 7.21 1.11 25.51
C TYR A 195 6.73 -0.18 26.23
N LEU A 196 7.67 -1.02 26.67
CA LEU A 196 7.38 -2.18 27.51
C LEU A 196 6.78 -1.75 28.86
N GLU A 197 7.33 -0.73 29.50
CA GLU A 197 6.85 -0.21 30.79
C GLU A 197 5.46 0.41 30.67
N GLN A 198 5.21 1.18 29.61
CA GLN A 198 3.88 1.72 29.29
C GLN A 198 2.85 0.61 29.05
N SER A 199 3.29 -0.56 28.58
CA SER A 199 2.45 -1.74 28.40
C SER A 199 2.33 -2.59 29.69
N GLY A 200 2.93 -2.17 30.80
CA GLY A 200 2.89 -2.83 32.11
C GLY A 200 3.92 -3.94 32.33
N LEU A 201 4.94 -4.04 31.47
CA LEU A 201 5.95 -5.11 31.54
C LEU A 201 7.23 -4.63 32.22
N SER A 202 7.80 -5.50 33.06
CA SER A 202 9.15 -5.29 33.61
C SER A 202 10.20 -5.57 32.53
N THR A 203 11.01 -4.57 32.21
CA THR A 203 12.08 -4.67 31.20
C THR A 203 13.12 -5.74 31.55
N THR A 204 13.45 -5.89 32.84
CA THR A 204 14.37 -6.94 33.30
C THR A 204 13.79 -8.34 33.15
N ALA A 205 12.51 -8.53 33.48
CA ALA A 205 11.83 -9.82 33.31
C ALA A 205 11.77 -10.21 31.82
N ILE A 206 11.42 -9.26 30.96
CA ILE A 206 11.36 -9.47 29.51
C ILE A 206 12.74 -9.74 28.91
N LEU A 207 13.78 -9.04 29.35
CA LEU A 207 15.15 -9.30 28.90
C LEU A 207 15.59 -10.73 29.23
N LYS A 208 15.27 -11.22 30.44
CA LYS A 208 15.54 -12.61 30.82
C LYS A 208 14.79 -13.59 29.91
N ASP A 209 13.48 -13.41 29.73
CA ASP A 209 12.66 -14.30 28.89
C ASP A 209 13.17 -14.30 27.43
N ILE A 210 13.66 -13.16 26.91
CA ILE A 210 14.28 -13.06 25.59
C ILE A 210 15.58 -13.85 25.52
N TYR A 211 16.45 -13.78 26.53
CA TYR A 211 17.69 -14.56 26.55
C TYR A 211 17.41 -16.07 26.53
N ASP A 212 16.47 -16.52 27.38
CA ASP A 212 16.04 -17.93 27.43
C ASP A 212 15.49 -18.38 26.06
N PHE A 213 14.71 -17.51 25.38
CA PHE A 213 14.21 -17.75 24.02
C PHE A 213 15.33 -17.83 22.97
N LEU A 214 16.28 -16.89 22.97
CA LEU A 214 17.36 -16.84 21.97
C LEU A 214 18.29 -18.05 22.07
N GLU A 215 18.54 -18.55 23.29
CA GLU A 215 19.28 -19.78 23.50
C GLU A 215 18.55 -20.98 22.88
N ALA A 216 17.25 -21.12 23.15
CA ALA A 216 16.43 -22.19 22.58
C ALA A 216 16.33 -22.10 21.04
N GLU A 217 16.14 -20.89 20.49
CA GLU A 217 16.07 -20.65 19.04
C GLU A 217 17.39 -21.06 18.34
N SER A 218 18.53 -20.70 18.94
CA SER A 218 19.87 -21.05 18.43
C SER A 218 20.09 -22.56 18.40
N GLN A 219 19.65 -23.28 19.44
CA GLN A 219 19.82 -24.74 19.54
C GLN A 219 18.89 -25.52 18.60
N ALA A 220 17.73 -24.96 18.24
CA ALA A 220 16.75 -25.64 17.40
C ALA A 220 17.20 -25.80 15.94
N GLY A 221 18.10 -24.93 15.44
CA GLY A 221 18.60 -25.00 14.06
C GLY A 221 17.54 -24.74 12.98
N ILE A 222 16.45 -24.04 13.33
CA ILE A 222 15.29 -23.80 12.46
C ILE A 222 15.46 -22.48 11.69
N GLY A 223 15.24 -22.49 10.38
CA GLY A 223 15.40 -21.34 9.48
C GLY A 223 14.15 -20.46 9.28
N HIS A 224 13.11 -20.62 10.11
CA HIS A 224 11.83 -19.90 10.01
C HIS A 224 11.37 -19.36 11.37
N ASN A 225 10.47 -18.36 11.35
CA ASN A 225 10.09 -17.57 12.53
C ASN A 225 8.99 -18.20 13.41
N GLU A 226 8.73 -19.50 13.30
CA GLU A 226 7.66 -20.16 14.07
C GLU A 226 7.89 -20.04 15.59
N MET A 227 9.13 -20.29 16.04
CA MET A 227 9.51 -20.13 17.45
C MET A 227 9.31 -18.71 17.95
N LEU A 228 9.62 -17.70 17.11
CA LEU A 228 9.38 -16.31 17.42
C LEU A 228 7.87 -16.04 17.60
N HIS A 229 7.02 -16.48 16.68
CA HIS A 229 5.57 -16.27 16.78
C HIS A 229 5.00 -16.92 18.04
N LYS A 230 5.40 -18.15 18.33
CA LYS A 230 5.00 -18.85 19.56
C LYS A 230 5.46 -18.11 20.82
N PHE A 231 6.71 -17.66 20.86
CA PHE A 231 7.23 -16.90 22.01
C PHE A 231 6.43 -15.61 22.24
N LEU A 232 6.07 -14.89 21.17
CA LEU A 232 5.25 -13.68 21.29
C LEU A 232 3.85 -13.97 21.83
N ASP A 233 3.21 -15.05 21.37
CA ASP A 233 1.90 -15.47 21.87
C ASP A 233 1.96 -15.89 23.35
N ASP A 234 2.94 -16.73 23.72
CA ASP A 234 3.14 -17.19 25.10
C ASP A 234 3.44 -16.00 26.04
N THR A 235 4.23 -15.03 25.58
CA THR A 235 4.54 -13.81 26.35
C THR A 235 3.30 -12.94 26.53
N ALA A 236 2.50 -12.74 25.48
CA ALA A 236 1.26 -11.97 25.56
C ALA A 236 0.23 -12.62 26.49
N GLU A 237 0.20 -13.95 26.57
CA GLU A 237 -0.65 -14.66 27.52
C GLU A 237 -0.14 -14.49 28.96
N LYS A 238 1.17 -14.72 29.18
CA LYS A 238 1.81 -14.63 30.50
C LYS A 238 1.66 -13.25 31.15
N TYR A 239 1.78 -12.18 30.36
CA TYR A 239 1.79 -10.80 30.86
C TYR A 239 0.51 -10.02 30.55
N GLY A 240 -0.49 -10.65 29.92
CA GLY A 240 -1.65 -9.99 29.34
C GLY A 240 -2.52 -9.19 30.31
N GLU A 241 -2.48 -9.49 31.61
CA GLU A 241 -3.25 -8.79 32.64
C GLU A 241 -2.45 -7.69 33.36
N PHE A 242 -1.15 -7.55 33.11
CA PHE A 242 -0.31 -6.62 33.88
C PHE A 242 -0.60 -5.16 33.54
N TYR A 243 -1.24 -4.90 32.40
CA TYR A 243 -1.78 -3.58 32.05
C TYR A 243 -2.76 -3.05 33.12
N ILE A 244 -3.46 -3.91 33.87
CA ILE A 244 -4.39 -3.50 34.94
C ILE A 244 -3.65 -2.69 36.00
N LYS A 245 -2.47 -3.17 36.42
CA LYS A 245 -1.64 -2.48 37.40
C LYS A 245 -1.08 -1.17 36.84
N GLN A 246 -0.73 -1.17 35.55
CA GLN A 246 -0.23 0.02 34.88
C GLN A 246 -1.32 1.09 34.74
N ALA A 247 -2.53 0.72 34.33
CA ALA A 247 -3.68 1.61 34.26
C ALA A 247 -4.02 2.20 35.64
N ALA A 248 -4.03 1.37 36.68
CA ALA A 248 -4.25 1.84 38.05
C ALA A 248 -3.17 2.83 38.51
N TRP A 249 -1.89 2.59 38.17
CA TRP A 249 -0.79 3.52 38.47
C TRP A 249 -0.94 4.86 37.73
N LEU A 250 -1.42 4.82 36.48
CA LEU A 250 -1.72 6.01 35.68
C LEU A 250 -2.99 6.76 36.15
N GLY A 251 -3.78 6.17 37.03
CA GLY A 251 -5.05 6.74 37.51
C GLY A 251 -6.24 6.50 36.58
N PHE A 252 -6.18 5.47 35.73
CA PHE A 252 -7.27 5.07 34.82
C PHE A 252 -7.98 3.80 35.30
N ASP A 253 -9.26 3.67 34.95
CA ASP A 253 -10.01 2.43 35.12
C ASP A 253 -9.60 1.44 34.01
N PRO A 254 -9.02 0.27 34.35
CA PRO A 254 -8.59 -0.73 33.37
C PRO A 254 -9.74 -1.42 32.62
N HIS A 255 -10.99 -1.17 33.01
CA HIS A 255 -12.20 -1.74 32.42
C HIS A 255 -13.17 -0.67 31.87
N ALA A 256 -12.78 0.61 31.89
CA ALA A 256 -13.55 1.64 31.20
C ALA A 256 -13.35 1.50 29.69
N ASN A 257 -14.43 1.21 28.97
CA ASN A 257 -14.51 1.32 27.51
C ASN A 257 -14.76 2.78 27.11
#